data_AF-A0A955PVD4-F1
#
_entry.id   AF-A0A955PVD4-F1
#
_cell.length_a   1.000
_cell.length_b   1.000
_cell.length_c   1.000
_cell.angle_alpha   90.00
_cell.angle_beta   90.00
_cell.angle_gamma   90.00
#
_symmetry.space_group_name_H-M   'P 1'
#
loop_
_entity.id
_entity.type
_entity.pdbx_description
1 polymer ?
#
loop_
_entity_poly.entity_id
_entity_poly.type
_entity_poly.pdbx_seq_one_letter_code
_entity_poly.pdbx_strand_id
1 'polypeptide(L)'
;DVEHGPGTLDKHFPAMVRQYERYQVDIRKDPVLIYPTLHYQNGGVKIDVNGETPVANLFVAGEASGGLHGRNRLMGNSLLDLMVFGKRTGIFAAERSKSLPKRALTLDHLKRFRAEAKRHHVSASIISPMVLPAYTNK
;
A
#
# COMPACT_ATOMS: atom_id res chain seq x y z
N ASP A 1 0.67 22.19 23.58
CA ASP A 1 0.61 23.39 24.43
C ASP A 1 -0.65 23.46 25.29
N VAL A 2 -1.84 23.16 24.74
CA VAL A 2 -3.11 23.19 25.49
C VAL A 2 -3.08 22.38 26.80
N GLU A 3 -2.53 21.16 26.77
CA GLU A 3 -2.49 20.29 27.97
C GLU A 3 -1.20 20.41 28.79
N HIS A 4 -0.08 20.73 28.15
CA HIS A 4 1.27 20.59 28.74
C HIS A 4 2.04 21.92 28.83
N GLY A 5 1.41 23.04 28.48
CA GLY A 5 1.97 24.39 28.55
C GLY A 5 2.76 24.83 27.31
N PRO A 6 3.09 26.13 27.22
CA PRO A 6 3.79 26.73 26.07
C PRO A 6 5.16 26.08 25.78
N GLY A 7 5.47 25.89 24.50
CA GLY A 7 6.75 25.32 24.04
C GLY A 7 6.79 23.79 23.98
N THR A 8 5.71 23.11 24.35
CA THR A 8 5.58 21.65 24.19
C THR A 8 5.57 21.27 22.70
N LEU A 9 4.86 22.05 21.87
CA LEU A 9 4.76 21.83 20.43
C LEU A 9 6.13 21.92 19.75
N ASP A 10 6.92 22.94 20.06
CA ASP A 10 8.27 23.10 19.52
C ASP A 10 9.20 21.97 19.94
N LYS A 11 9.06 21.46 21.17
CA LYS A 11 9.89 20.38 21.69
C LYS A 11 9.53 19.01 21.09
N HIS A 12 8.24 18.68 20.99
CA HIS A 12 7.78 17.34 20.65
C HIS A 12 7.38 17.19 19.16
N PHE A 13 6.93 18.26 18.51
CA PHE A 13 6.46 18.25 17.13
C PHE A 13 7.15 19.31 16.24
N PRO A 14 8.47 19.48 16.30
CA PRO A 14 9.18 20.56 15.59
C PRO A 14 9.02 20.46 14.07
N ALA A 15 8.86 19.26 13.52
CA ALA A 15 8.63 19.06 12.09
C ALA A 15 7.26 19.61 11.64
N MET A 16 6.23 19.44 12.47
CA MET A 16 4.89 19.93 12.20
C MET A 16 4.87 21.46 12.27
N VAL A 17 5.46 22.04 13.32
CA VAL A 17 5.61 23.49 13.46
C VAL A 17 6.25 24.12 12.22
N ARG A 18 7.41 23.61 11.79
CA ARG A 18 8.08 24.08 10.56
C ARG A 18 7.25 23.87 9.29
N GLN A 19 6.39 22.86 9.26
CA GLN A 19 5.53 22.59 8.11
C GLN A 19 4.44 23.66 7.97
N TYR A 20 3.79 24.04 9.06
CA TYR A 20 2.72 25.04 9.05
C TYR A 20 3.26 26.47 8.90
N GLU A 21 4.44 26.76 9.45
CA GLU A 21 5.11 28.06 9.28
C GLU A 21 5.35 28.40 7.79
N ARG A 22 5.64 27.40 6.95
CA ARG A 22 5.76 27.60 5.48
C ARG A 22 4.47 28.08 4.82
N TYR A 23 3.33 27.84 5.45
CA TYR A 23 2.02 28.30 5.03
C TYR A 23 1.53 29.50 5.85
N GLN A 24 2.42 30.15 6.61
CA GLN A 24 2.11 31.31 7.45
C GLN A 24 1.05 31.03 8.53
N VAL A 25 0.95 29.78 8.99
CA VAL A 25 0.04 29.35 10.07
C VAL A 25 0.85 29.05 11.34
N ASP A 26 0.51 29.70 12.45
CA ASP A 26 1.15 29.49 13.75
C ASP A 26 0.32 28.53 14.61
N ILE A 27 0.59 27.23 14.48
CA ILE A 27 -0.13 26.17 15.22
C ILE A 27 0.09 26.19 16.74
N ARG A 28 0.95 27.10 17.24
CA ARG A 28 1.13 27.35 18.67
C ARG A 28 0.03 28.24 19.23
N LYS A 29 -0.62 29.03 18.37
CA LYS A 29 -1.67 29.99 18.72
C LYS A 29 -3.02 29.57 18.18
N ASP A 30 -3.04 29.07 16.94
CA ASP A 30 -4.27 28.73 16.24
C ASP A 30 -4.50 27.21 16.24
N PRO A 31 -5.72 26.73 16.56
CA PRO A 31 -6.02 25.31 16.53
C PRO A 31 -5.99 24.77 15.10
N VAL A 32 -5.44 23.56 14.93
CA VAL A 32 -5.44 22.85 13.65
C VAL A 32 -6.76 22.10 13.47
N LEU A 33 -7.47 22.39 12.38
CA LEU A 33 -8.68 21.69 12.00
C LEU A 33 -8.34 20.30 11.44
N ILE A 34 -8.93 19.25 12.03
CA ILE A 34 -8.66 17.85 11.65
C ILE A 34 -9.93 17.12 11.27
N TYR A 35 -9.78 16.15 10.35
CA TYR A 35 -10.86 15.28 9.90
C TYR A 35 -10.35 13.84 9.77
N PRO A 36 -11.21 12.83 9.97
CA PRO A 36 -10.88 11.46 9.62
C PRO A 36 -10.55 11.35 8.13
N THR A 37 -9.41 10.74 7.82
CA THR A 37 -8.98 10.47 6.44
C THR A 37 -8.62 9.00 6.29
N LEU A 38 -8.75 8.48 5.06
CA LEU A 38 -8.17 7.18 4.72
C LEU A 38 -6.66 7.25 4.98
N HIS A 39 -6.15 6.39 5.86
CA HIS A 39 -4.75 6.39 6.27
C HIS A 39 -4.00 5.11 5.88
N TYR A 40 -4.67 3.96 5.92
CA TYR A 40 -4.05 2.67 5.65
C TYR A 40 -5.06 1.66 5.11
N GLN A 41 -4.63 0.79 4.20
CA GLN A 41 -5.42 -0.31 3.65
C GLN A 41 -5.08 -1.64 4.34
N ASN A 42 -6.01 -2.18 5.14
CA ASN A 42 -5.85 -3.50 5.79
C ASN A 42 -6.12 -4.67 4.83
N GLY A 43 -6.91 -4.41 3.79
CA GLY A 43 -7.16 -5.36 2.72
C GLY A 43 -6.04 -5.36 1.69
N GLY A 44 -6.08 -6.31 0.76
CA GLY A 44 -5.07 -6.44 -0.27
C GLY A 44 -5.12 -7.79 -0.93
N VAL A 45 -4.06 -8.15 -1.64
CA VAL A 45 -3.92 -9.46 -2.26
C VAL A 45 -3.82 -10.54 -1.19
N LYS A 46 -4.66 -11.57 -1.27
CA LYS A 46 -4.56 -12.73 -0.39
C LYS A 46 -3.21 -13.41 -0.59
N ILE A 47 -2.46 -13.59 0.50
CA ILE A 47 -1.18 -14.28 0.54
C ILE A 47 -1.18 -15.40 1.58
N ASP A 48 -0.30 -16.36 1.39
CA ASP A 48 0.07 -17.31 2.44
C ASP A 48 1.09 -16.69 3.42
N VAL A 49 1.57 -17.50 4.37
CA VAL A 49 2.54 -17.05 5.39
C VAL A 49 3.91 -16.65 4.82
N ASN A 50 4.20 -17.00 3.56
CA ASN A 50 5.45 -16.72 2.87
C ASN A 50 5.31 -15.59 1.84
N GLY A 51 4.13 -14.97 1.74
CA GLY A 51 3.86 -13.90 0.78
C GLY A 51 3.47 -14.39 -0.61
N GLU A 52 3.25 -15.69 -0.81
CA GLU A 52 2.81 -16.22 -2.10
C GLU A 52 1.29 -16.09 -2.24
N THR A 53 0.84 -15.65 -3.41
CA THR A 53 -0.58 -15.56 -3.73
C THR A 53 -1.14 -16.91 -4.21
N PRO A 54 -2.46 -17.09 -4.32
CA PRO A 54 -3.03 -18.26 -5.00
C PRO A 54 -2.59 -18.42 -6.46
N VAL A 55 -2.08 -17.35 -7.10
CA VAL A 55 -1.43 -17.43 -8.40
C VAL A 55 0.02 -17.87 -8.17
N ALA A 56 0.34 -19.07 -8.64
CA ALA A 56 1.66 -19.66 -8.45
C ALA A 56 2.78 -18.74 -8.95
N ASN A 57 3.84 -18.61 -8.14
CA ASN A 57 5.02 -17.77 -8.40
C ASN A 57 4.78 -16.26 -8.41
N LEU A 58 3.59 -15.80 -8.01
CA LEU A 58 3.32 -14.40 -7.75
C LEU A 58 3.39 -14.15 -6.24
N PHE A 59 4.26 -13.22 -5.84
CA PHE A 59 4.49 -12.86 -4.44
C PHE A 59 4.12 -11.39 -4.20
N VAL A 60 3.56 -11.10 -3.03
CA VAL A 60 3.13 -9.76 -2.61
C VAL A 60 3.50 -9.55 -1.14
N ALA A 61 3.93 -8.35 -0.78
CA ALA A 61 4.27 -7.98 0.60
C ALA A 61 3.86 -6.54 0.91
N GLY A 62 3.82 -6.19 2.21
CA GLY A 62 3.48 -4.86 2.70
C GLY A 62 1.99 -4.54 2.58
N GLU A 63 1.66 -3.25 2.50
CA GLU A 63 0.27 -2.75 2.44
C GLU A 63 -0.50 -3.22 1.19
N ALA A 64 0.19 -3.74 0.17
CA ALA A 64 -0.46 -4.38 -0.98
C ALA A 64 -1.03 -5.78 -0.65
N SER A 65 -0.58 -6.40 0.44
CA SER A 65 -1.03 -7.72 0.90
C SER A 65 -2.18 -7.62 1.89
N GLY A 66 -3.07 -8.61 1.87
CA GLY A 66 -4.26 -8.66 2.72
C GLY A 66 -4.19 -9.77 3.77
N GLY A 67 -4.86 -9.55 4.90
CA GLY A 67 -5.14 -10.58 5.90
C GLY A 67 -4.29 -10.50 7.18
N LEU A 68 -3.10 -9.91 7.11
CA LEU A 68 -2.19 -9.80 8.26
C LEU A 68 -2.79 -9.03 9.44
N HIS A 69 -3.47 -7.92 9.13
CA HIS A 69 -4.00 -6.98 10.13
C HIS A 69 -5.48 -7.21 10.46
N GLY A 70 -6.11 -8.23 9.87
CA GLY A 70 -7.55 -8.47 10.01
C GLY A 70 -8.38 -7.25 9.58
N ARG A 71 -9.34 -6.84 10.43
CA ARG A 71 -10.20 -5.68 10.16
C ARG A 71 -9.60 -4.35 10.62
N ASN A 72 -8.70 -4.36 11.59
CA ASN A 72 -8.13 -3.15 12.15
C ASN A 72 -6.66 -3.34 12.51
N ARG A 73 -5.78 -2.61 11.83
CA ARG A 73 -4.34 -2.61 12.09
C ARG A 73 -4.03 -1.82 13.36
N LEU A 74 -3.19 -2.39 14.22
CA LEU A 74 -2.62 -1.70 15.37
C LEU A 74 -1.56 -0.65 14.95
N MET A 75 -1.58 0.49 15.62
CA MET A 75 -0.62 1.58 15.39
C MET A 75 0.82 1.09 15.57
N GLY A 76 1.74 1.59 14.74
CA GLY A 76 3.14 1.16 14.73
C GLY A 76 3.45 -0.09 13.90
N ASN A 77 2.46 -0.91 13.55
CA ASN A 77 2.73 -2.18 12.86
C ASN A 77 3.00 -2.07 11.34
N SER A 78 2.70 -0.96 10.66
CA SER A 78 2.92 -0.87 9.20
C SER A 78 4.39 -1.01 8.80
N LEU A 79 5.29 -0.34 9.52
CA LEU A 79 6.72 -0.42 9.20
C LEU A 79 7.28 -1.79 9.57
N LEU A 80 6.81 -2.36 10.68
CA LEU A 80 7.17 -3.72 11.09
C LEU A 80 6.73 -4.75 10.04
N ASP A 81 5.52 -4.62 9.53
CA ASP A 81 4.99 -5.45 8.44
C ASP A 81 5.90 -5.41 7.21
N LEU A 82 6.21 -4.21 6.71
CA LEU A 82 7.13 -4.02 5.59
C LEU A 82 8.48 -4.69 5.82
N MET A 83 9.08 -4.51 6.99
CA MET A 83 10.41 -5.04 7.28
C MET A 83 10.42 -6.56 7.46
N VAL A 84 9.42 -7.12 8.15
CA VAL A 84 9.35 -8.55 8.47
C VAL A 84 8.83 -9.35 7.28
N PHE A 85 7.64 -9.03 6.79
CA PHE A 85 7.01 -9.78 5.72
C PHE A 85 7.63 -9.43 4.36
N GLY A 86 8.13 -8.21 4.17
CA GLY A 86 8.93 -7.87 2.98
C GLY A 86 10.19 -8.71 2.88
N LYS A 87 10.98 -8.80 3.96
CA LYS A 87 12.18 -9.66 4.00
C LYS A 87 11.84 -11.13 3.78
N ARG A 88 10.84 -11.65 4.50
CA ARG A 88 10.42 -13.05 4.39
C ARG A 88 9.99 -13.37 2.95
N THR A 89 9.08 -12.57 2.39
CA THR A 89 8.58 -12.73 1.02
C THR A 89 9.71 -12.68 0.00
N GLY A 90 10.65 -11.75 0.16
CA GLY A 90 11.83 -11.66 -0.72
C GLY A 90 12.70 -12.91 -0.70
N ILE A 91 12.93 -13.50 0.47
CA ILE A 91 13.70 -14.76 0.61
C ILE A 91 12.98 -15.90 -0.12
N PHE A 92 11.68 -16.08 0.13
CA PHE A 92 10.90 -17.15 -0.51
C PHE A 92 10.77 -16.98 -2.03
N ALA A 93 10.58 -15.75 -2.50
CA ALA A 93 10.55 -15.43 -3.92
C ALA A 93 11.91 -15.73 -4.59
N ALA A 94 13.03 -15.40 -3.93
CA ALA A 94 14.37 -15.68 -4.42
C ALA A 94 14.64 -17.20 -4.50
N GLU A 95 14.28 -17.96 -3.47
CA GLU A 95 14.40 -19.42 -3.50
C GLU A 95 13.50 -20.05 -4.56
N ARG A 96 12.25 -19.58 -4.70
CA ARG A 96 11.34 -20.07 -5.76
C ARG A 96 11.92 -19.81 -7.14
N SER A 97 12.52 -18.65 -7.38
CA SER A 97 13.12 -18.30 -8.67
C SER A 97 14.18 -19.31 -9.13
N LYS A 98 14.96 -19.88 -8.20
CA LYS A 98 16.01 -20.87 -8.52
C LYS A 98 15.45 -22.18 -9.05
N SER A 99 14.23 -22.57 -8.68
CA SER A 99 13.58 -23.81 -9.15
C SER A 99 12.81 -23.63 -10.46
N LEU A 100 12.63 -22.39 -10.93
CA LEU A 100 11.90 -22.13 -12.16
C LEU A 100 12.78 -22.31 -13.41
N PRO A 101 12.22 -22.88 -14.49
CA PRO A 101 12.94 -22.99 -15.74
C PRO A 101 13.24 -21.60 -16.31
N LYS A 102 14.49 -21.39 -16.73
CA LYS A 102 14.87 -20.19 -17.49
C LYS A 102 14.19 -20.23 -18.84
N ARG A 103 13.25 -19.30 -19.07
CA ARG A 103 12.54 -19.13 -20.35
C ARG A 103 12.72 -17.69 -20.83
N ALA A 104 12.61 -17.49 -22.13
CA ALA A 104 12.53 -16.13 -22.68
C ALA A 104 11.31 -15.41 -22.11
N LEU A 105 11.46 -14.13 -21.77
CA LEU A 105 10.34 -13.30 -21.35
C LEU A 105 9.41 -13.09 -22.55
N THR A 106 8.13 -13.45 -22.40
CA THR A 106 7.14 -13.23 -23.46
C THR A 106 5.86 -12.62 -22.92
N LEU A 107 5.17 -11.90 -23.81
CA LEU A 107 3.83 -11.36 -23.57
C LEU A 107 2.73 -12.29 -24.10
N ASP A 108 3.04 -13.58 -24.32
CA ASP A 108 2.06 -14.49 -24.93
C ASP A 108 0.86 -14.76 -24.03
N HIS A 109 1.03 -14.65 -22.71
CA HIS A 109 -0.08 -14.70 -21.77
C HIS A 109 -1.09 -13.55 -22.01
N LEU A 110 -0.62 -12.32 -22.31
CA LEU A 110 -1.49 -11.19 -22.66
C LEU A 110 -2.19 -11.42 -24.00
N LYS A 111 -1.48 -11.97 -25.00
CA LYS A 111 -2.08 -12.29 -26.30
C LYS A 111 -3.21 -13.32 -26.14
N ARG A 112 -2.98 -14.39 -25.37
CA ARG A 112 -4.00 -15.41 -25.04
C ARG A 112 -5.18 -14.80 -24.32
N PHE A 113 -4.94 -14.03 -23.25
CA PHE A 113 -5.99 -13.36 -22.49
C PHE A 113 -6.84 -12.44 -23.38
N ARG A 114 -6.21 -11.61 -24.24
CA ARG A 114 -6.94 -10.72 -25.15
C ARG A 114 -7.76 -11.47 -26.19
N ALA A 115 -7.23 -12.57 -26.74
CA ALA A 115 -7.96 -13.41 -27.68
C ALA A 115 -9.18 -14.07 -27.02
N GLU A 116 -9.03 -14.56 -25.80
CA GLU A 116 -10.11 -15.13 -25.00
C GLU A 116 -11.17 -14.09 -24.64
N ALA A 117 -10.75 -12.91 -24.16
CA ALA A 117 -11.66 -11.80 -23.89
C ALA A 117 -12.48 -11.41 -25.13
N LYS A 118 -11.85 -11.34 -26.31
CA LYS A 118 -12.54 -11.10 -27.59
C LYS A 118 -13.54 -12.22 -27.90
N ARG A 119 -13.19 -13.49 -27.72
CA ARG A 119 -14.07 -14.64 -27.94
C ARG A 119 -15.32 -14.59 -27.06
N HIS A 120 -15.17 -14.13 -25.82
CA HIS A 120 -16.25 -14.00 -24.85
C HIS A 120 -16.94 -12.63 -24.88
N HIS A 121 -16.65 -11.80 -25.90
CA HIS A 121 -17.23 -10.45 -26.06
C HIS A 121 -17.04 -9.56 -24.82
N VAL A 122 -15.96 -9.80 -24.06
CA VAL A 122 -15.58 -9.00 -22.91
C VAL A 122 -14.85 -7.76 -23.44
N SER A 123 -15.59 -6.66 -23.60
CA SER A 123 -14.99 -5.35 -23.87
C SER A 123 -14.58 -4.72 -22.54
N ALA A 124 -13.29 -4.78 -22.19
CA ALA A 124 -12.78 -4.00 -21.07
C ALA A 124 -12.70 -2.51 -21.50
N SER A 125 -13.70 -1.72 -21.13
CA SER A 125 -13.64 -0.25 -21.21
C SER A 125 -12.72 0.35 -20.15
N ILE A 126 -12.35 -0.46 -19.15
CA ILE A 126 -11.49 -0.07 -18.03
C ILE A 126 -10.06 -0.54 -18.30
N ILE A 127 -9.13 0.42 -18.35
CA ILE A 127 -7.69 0.16 -18.36
C ILE A 127 -7.25 -0.14 -16.92
N SER A 128 -6.60 -1.30 -16.72
CA SER A 128 -6.07 -1.76 -15.43
C SER A 128 -4.53 -1.79 -15.48
N PRO A 129 -3.83 -1.45 -14.37
CA PRO A 129 -4.40 -0.99 -13.11
C PRO A 129 -4.93 0.45 -13.23
N MET A 130 -6.10 0.68 -12.65
CA MET A 130 -6.63 2.02 -12.47
C MET A 130 -5.88 2.63 -11.28
N VAL A 131 -4.80 3.36 -11.56
CA VAL A 131 -3.93 3.94 -10.53
C VAL A 131 -4.63 5.08 -9.77
N LEU A 132 -5.55 5.78 -10.44
CA LEU A 132 -6.36 6.86 -9.87
C LEU A 132 -7.82 6.72 -10.34
N PRO A 133 -8.65 5.93 -9.64
CA PRO A 133 -10.10 5.96 -9.80
C PRO A 133 -10.66 7.38 -9.65
N ALA A 134 -11.81 7.63 -10.28
CA ALA A 134 -12.59 8.82 -9.98
C ALA A 134 -13.14 8.70 -8.55
N TYR A 135 -12.36 9.16 -7.57
CA TYR A 135 -12.71 9.11 -6.15
C TYR A 135 -13.69 10.21 -5.73
N THR A 136 -14.01 11.14 -6.63
CA THR A 136 -14.93 12.25 -6.40
C THR A 136 -16.20 12.01 -7.21
N ASN A 137 -17.35 12.09 -6.56
CA ASN A 137 -18.63 12.27 -7.26
C ASN A 137 -18.51 13.48 -8.19
N LYS A 138 -18.93 13.32 -9.45
CA LYS A 138 -19.29 14.46 -10.29
C LYS A 138 -20.48 15.18 -9.69
#